data_AF-A0A953F4R4-F1
#
_entry.id   AF-A0A953F4R4-F1
#
_cell.length_a   1.000
_cell.length_b   1.000
_cell.length_c   1.000
_cell.angle_alpha   90.00
_cell.angle_beta   90.00
_cell.angle_gamma   90.00
#
_symmetry.space_group_name_H-M   'P 1'
#
loop_
_entity.id
_entity.type
_entity.pdbx_description
1 polymer ?
#
loop_
_entity_poly.entity_id
_entity_poly.type
_entity_poly.pdbx_seq_one_letter_code
_entity_poly.pdbx_strand_id
1 'polypeptide(L)'
;MNKLLFMILLCSSFFSAQAQQGDSLFVKHLFKNGLFSEAEQYSLQNMRNDSTFAFHYLARSYYNSNKDSALVHLLQLHPKTFESDTSLLSQLNLRLLLPLHPMHQKWFTEVAPLYSTHLHSPSIQLYALGENPFQYPQLSWPEPVQKELLHYQKMYRKKKWVAGGLSILIPGAGKLYIGRKNMALNTFFSHVIMGINLYESIHQVGWSKPLTYLNLGFLGSMYLSNIVGTLRDFKTRKKELKTQFLYSAYQAYHPYSAVILY
;
A
#
# COMPACT_ATOMS: atom_id res chain seq x y z
N MET A 1 -62.27 -28.06 -5.04
CA MET A 1 -61.57 -27.29 -3.99
C MET A 1 -60.10 -27.01 -4.32
N ASN A 2 -59.35 -27.95 -4.91
CA ASN A 2 -57.89 -27.79 -5.13
C ASN A 2 -57.47 -26.69 -6.14
N LYS A 3 -58.33 -26.30 -7.09
CA LYS A 3 -58.00 -25.26 -8.09
C LYS A 3 -57.94 -23.83 -7.51
N LEU A 4 -58.78 -23.53 -6.51
CA LEU A 4 -58.81 -22.21 -5.87
C LEU A 4 -57.56 -22.00 -5.00
N LEU A 5 -57.15 -23.04 -4.27
CA LEU A 5 -55.95 -23.02 -3.42
C LEU A 5 -54.68 -22.85 -4.26
N PHE A 6 -54.63 -23.49 -5.43
CA PHE A 6 -53.52 -23.34 -6.38
C PHE A 6 -53.45 -21.91 -6.96
N MET A 7 -54.60 -21.28 -7.23
CA MET A 7 -54.65 -19.89 -7.73
C MET A 7 -54.18 -18.87 -6.68
N ILE A 8 -54.55 -19.09 -5.40
CA ILE A 8 -54.09 -18.24 -4.28
C ILE A 8 -52.57 -18.40 -4.05
N LEU A 9 -52.04 -19.61 -4.17
CA LEU A 9 -50.59 -19.87 -4.10
C LEU A 9 -49.84 -19.21 -5.26
N LEU A 10 -50.38 -19.26 -6.49
CA LEU A 10 -49.78 -18.55 -7.62
C LEU A 10 -49.80 -17.03 -7.41
N CYS A 11 -50.92 -16.44 -7.00
CA CYS A 11 -50.99 -14.99 -6.77
C CYS A 11 -50.00 -14.53 -5.69
N SER A 12 -49.88 -15.24 -4.57
CA SER A 12 -48.92 -14.87 -3.50
C SER A 12 -47.44 -14.97 -3.94
N SER A 13 -47.11 -15.89 -4.84
CA SER A 13 -45.75 -15.97 -5.43
C SER A 13 -45.42 -14.82 -6.39
N PHE A 14 -46.41 -14.25 -7.10
CA PHE A 14 -46.19 -13.09 -7.97
C PHE A 14 -45.97 -11.78 -7.20
N PHE A 15 -46.69 -11.58 -6.08
CA PHE A 15 -46.51 -10.36 -5.27
C PHE A 15 -45.14 -10.30 -4.58
N SER A 16 -44.59 -11.44 -4.15
CA SER A 16 -43.26 -11.50 -3.54
C SER A 16 -42.13 -11.25 -4.54
N ALA A 17 -42.26 -11.70 -5.77
CA ALA A 17 -41.28 -11.43 -6.83
C ALA A 17 -41.23 -9.95 -7.25
N GLN A 18 -42.39 -9.26 -7.29
CA GLN A 18 -42.44 -7.83 -7.61
C GLN A 18 -41.87 -6.95 -6.50
N ALA A 19 -42.05 -7.32 -5.23
CA ALA A 19 -41.47 -6.60 -4.10
C ALA A 19 -39.93 -6.56 -4.16
N GLN A 20 -39.28 -7.70 -4.44
CA GLN A 20 -37.82 -7.76 -4.58
C GLN A 20 -37.27 -6.91 -5.74
N GLN A 21 -38.01 -6.79 -6.84
CA GLN A 21 -37.60 -5.92 -7.97
C GLN A 21 -37.68 -4.44 -7.62
N GLY A 22 -38.73 -4.03 -6.88
CA GLY A 22 -38.93 -2.65 -6.44
C GLY A 22 -37.80 -2.14 -5.53
N ASP A 23 -37.39 -2.98 -4.58
CA ASP A 23 -36.29 -2.67 -3.66
C ASP A 23 -34.99 -2.39 -4.42
N SER A 24 -34.74 -3.13 -5.50
CA SER A 24 -33.51 -2.96 -6.27
C SER A 24 -33.41 -1.65 -7.05
N LEU A 25 -34.55 -1.20 -7.59
CA LEU A 25 -34.63 0.05 -8.34
C LEU A 25 -34.54 1.25 -7.40
N PHE A 26 -35.12 1.15 -6.21
CA PHE A 26 -35.04 2.18 -5.19
C PHE A 26 -33.59 2.39 -4.72
N VAL A 27 -32.88 1.32 -4.37
CA VAL A 27 -31.48 1.47 -3.95
C VAL A 27 -30.60 2.00 -5.09
N LYS A 28 -30.79 1.52 -6.32
CA LYS A 28 -30.10 2.10 -7.49
C LYS A 28 -30.39 3.59 -7.65
N HIS A 29 -31.62 4.03 -7.41
CA HIS A 29 -31.98 5.45 -7.43
C HIS A 29 -31.21 6.23 -6.36
N LEU A 30 -31.11 5.73 -5.13
CA LEU A 30 -30.32 6.39 -4.08
C LEU A 30 -28.84 6.55 -4.49
N PHE A 31 -28.22 5.50 -5.02
CA PHE A 31 -26.83 5.57 -5.51
C PHE A 31 -26.65 6.56 -6.66
N LYS A 32 -27.58 6.58 -7.62
CA LYS A 32 -27.54 7.50 -8.76
C LYS A 32 -27.60 8.97 -8.31
N ASN A 33 -28.27 9.25 -7.20
CA ASN A 33 -28.39 10.60 -6.64
C ASN A 33 -27.36 10.90 -5.52
N GLY A 34 -26.39 10.02 -5.27
CA GLY A 34 -25.37 10.22 -4.23
C GLY A 34 -25.88 10.09 -2.78
N LEU A 35 -27.07 9.53 -2.58
CA LEU A 35 -27.73 9.34 -1.27
C LEU A 35 -27.22 8.05 -0.60
N PHE A 36 -25.93 8.00 -0.30
CA PHE A 36 -25.27 6.78 0.19
C PHE A 36 -25.67 6.42 1.63
N SER A 37 -25.92 7.41 2.49
CA SER A 37 -26.35 7.20 3.88
C SER A 37 -27.74 6.59 3.94
N GLU A 38 -28.66 7.05 3.10
CA GLU A 38 -30.01 6.53 2.96
C GLU A 38 -29.98 5.11 2.37
N ALA A 39 -29.10 4.88 1.39
CA ALA A 39 -28.90 3.55 0.82
C ALA A 39 -28.35 2.56 1.86
N GLU A 40 -27.46 3.01 2.74
CA GLU A 40 -26.95 2.22 3.86
C GLU A 40 -28.08 1.89 4.86
N GLN A 41 -28.82 2.89 5.33
CA GLN A 41 -29.93 2.68 6.27
C GLN A 41 -30.98 1.73 5.71
N TYR A 42 -31.36 1.92 4.45
CA TYR A 42 -32.31 1.06 3.76
C TYR A 42 -31.76 -0.37 3.62
N SER A 43 -30.48 -0.52 3.26
CA SER A 43 -29.85 -1.84 3.16
C SER A 43 -29.84 -2.54 4.51
N LEU A 44 -29.44 -1.85 5.59
CA LEU A 44 -29.42 -2.35 6.98
C LEU A 44 -30.81 -2.82 7.45
N GLN A 45 -31.87 -2.06 7.14
CA GLN A 45 -33.24 -2.45 7.48
C GLN A 45 -33.66 -3.74 6.78
N ASN A 46 -33.23 -3.93 5.52
CA ASN A 46 -33.59 -5.08 4.69
C ASN A 46 -32.63 -6.28 4.82
N MET A 47 -31.55 -6.17 5.61
CA MET A 47 -30.64 -7.30 5.88
C MET A 47 -31.31 -8.42 6.68
N ARG A 48 -32.39 -8.13 7.42
CA ARG A 48 -33.11 -9.12 8.23
C ARG A 48 -33.68 -10.28 7.40
N ASN A 49 -33.84 -10.07 6.09
CA ASN A 49 -34.36 -11.09 5.17
C ASN A 49 -33.24 -11.86 4.44
N ASP A 50 -31.99 -11.76 4.91
CA ASP A 50 -30.81 -12.46 4.36
C ASP A 50 -30.63 -12.28 2.84
N SER A 51 -31.07 -11.13 2.31
CA SER A 51 -30.95 -10.87 0.89
C SER A 51 -29.49 -10.56 0.54
N THR A 52 -28.85 -11.46 -0.21
CA THR A 52 -27.54 -11.22 -0.88
C THR A 52 -27.50 -9.84 -1.53
N PHE A 53 -28.65 -9.42 -2.09
CA PHE A 53 -28.89 -8.10 -2.62
C PHE A 53 -28.54 -6.96 -1.63
N ALA A 54 -29.11 -6.93 -0.42
CA ALA A 54 -28.85 -5.87 0.55
C ALA A 54 -27.36 -5.77 0.93
N PHE A 55 -26.66 -6.91 1.04
CA PHE A 55 -25.22 -6.94 1.31
C PHE A 55 -24.40 -6.25 0.20
N HIS A 56 -24.72 -6.50 -1.08
CA HIS A 56 -24.00 -5.85 -2.20
C HIS A 56 -24.15 -4.33 -2.19
N TYR A 57 -25.35 -3.82 -1.95
CA TYR A 57 -25.56 -2.37 -1.91
C TYR A 57 -24.98 -1.74 -0.65
N LEU A 58 -25.06 -2.41 0.50
CA LEU A 58 -24.39 -1.93 1.70
C LEU A 58 -22.87 -1.81 1.48
N ALA A 59 -22.25 -2.83 0.88
CA ALA A 59 -20.83 -2.81 0.57
C ALA A 59 -20.46 -1.68 -0.40
N ARG A 60 -21.27 -1.47 -1.45
CA ARG A 60 -21.06 -0.36 -2.39
C ARG A 60 -21.24 1.01 -1.72
N SER A 61 -22.15 1.12 -0.75
CA SER A 61 -22.35 2.36 0.00
C SER A 61 -21.12 2.65 0.84
N TYR A 62 -20.62 1.66 1.58
CA TYR A 62 -19.37 1.77 2.34
C TYR A 62 -18.18 2.14 1.46
N TYR A 63 -18.06 1.53 0.29
CA TYR A 63 -17.01 1.85 -0.68
C TYR A 63 -17.08 3.33 -1.11
N ASN A 64 -18.25 3.81 -1.53
CA ASN A 64 -18.44 5.17 -2.02
C ASN A 64 -18.33 6.23 -0.91
N SER A 65 -18.69 5.88 0.32
CA SER A 65 -18.55 6.75 1.49
C SER A 65 -17.18 6.64 2.17
N ASN A 66 -16.20 5.96 1.56
CA ASN A 66 -14.85 5.76 2.11
C ASN A 66 -14.82 5.12 3.50
N LYS A 67 -15.83 4.31 3.84
CA LYS A 67 -15.92 3.56 5.11
C LYS A 67 -15.19 2.21 4.99
N ASP A 68 -13.92 2.26 4.61
CA ASP A 68 -13.14 1.06 4.23
C ASP A 68 -13.07 0.03 5.36
N SER A 69 -12.98 0.44 6.62
CA SER A 69 -12.99 -0.49 7.77
C SER A 69 -14.30 -1.27 7.88
N ALA A 70 -15.44 -0.61 7.67
CA ALA A 70 -16.76 -1.25 7.70
C ALA A 70 -16.96 -2.17 6.50
N LEU A 71 -16.51 -1.74 5.32
CA LEU A 71 -16.49 -2.56 4.10
C LEU A 71 -15.66 -3.83 4.27
N VAL A 72 -14.42 -3.70 4.72
CA VAL A 72 -13.52 -4.85 4.93
C VAL A 72 -14.10 -5.81 5.97
N HIS A 73 -14.72 -5.30 7.03
CA HIS A 73 -15.39 -6.14 8.02
C HIS A 73 -16.60 -6.88 7.43
N LEU A 74 -17.45 -6.20 6.65
CA LEU A 74 -18.61 -6.80 5.99
C LEU A 74 -18.19 -7.92 5.01
N LEU A 75 -17.15 -7.65 4.21
CA LEU A 75 -16.56 -8.60 3.28
C LEU A 75 -16.02 -9.84 4.02
N GLN A 76 -15.32 -9.64 5.14
CA GLN A 76 -14.79 -10.71 5.97
C GLN A 76 -15.89 -11.60 6.59
N LEU A 77 -17.03 -11.03 6.97
CA LEU A 77 -18.16 -11.77 7.54
C LEU A 77 -18.91 -12.62 6.49
N HIS A 78 -18.98 -12.15 5.24
CA HIS A 78 -19.79 -12.77 4.19
C HIS A 78 -19.02 -13.06 2.88
N PRO A 79 -17.88 -13.77 2.91
CA PRO A 79 -17.02 -13.92 1.74
C PRO A 79 -17.73 -14.58 0.55
N LYS A 80 -18.55 -15.62 0.79
CA LYS A 80 -19.30 -16.31 -0.27
C LYS A 80 -20.28 -15.40 -1.01
N THR A 81 -20.87 -14.43 -0.32
CA THR A 81 -21.82 -13.47 -0.89
C THR A 81 -21.13 -12.56 -1.91
N PHE A 82 -19.87 -12.20 -1.68
CA PHE A 82 -19.15 -11.25 -2.50
C PHE A 82 -18.23 -11.88 -3.54
N GLU A 83 -18.04 -13.21 -3.52
CA GLU A 83 -17.14 -13.92 -4.45
C GLU A 83 -17.50 -13.69 -5.93
N SER A 84 -18.78 -13.42 -6.22
CA SER A 84 -19.27 -13.08 -7.56
C SER A 84 -19.15 -11.59 -7.94
N ASP A 85 -18.97 -10.67 -6.98
CA ASP A 85 -18.85 -9.22 -7.27
C ASP A 85 -17.40 -8.84 -7.59
N THR A 86 -16.93 -9.34 -8.73
CA THR A 86 -15.55 -9.18 -9.18
C THR A 86 -15.16 -7.72 -9.38
N SER A 87 -16.12 -6.87 -9.73
CA SER A 87 -15.92 -5.43 -9.91
C SER A 87 -15.59 -4.73 -8.59
N LEU A 88 -16.39 -4.96 -7.54
CA LEU A 88 -16.16 -4.37 -6.23
C LEU A 88 -14.82 -4.85 -5.66
N LEU A 89 -14.54 -6.14 -5.73
CA LEU A 89 -13.30 -6.72 -5.22
C LEU A 89 -12.07 -6.20 -5.98
N SER A 90 -12.15 -6.07 -7.31
CA SER A 90 -11.06 -5.48 -8.11
C SER A 90 -10.81 -4.02 -7.76
N GLN A 91 -11.86 -3.21 -7.62
CA GLN A 91 -11.75 -1.80 -7.23
C GLN A 91 -11.15 -1.65 -5.83
N LEU A 92 -11.61 -2.45 -4.89
CA LEU A 92 -11.11 -2.44 -3.52
C LEU A 92 -9.65 -2.90 -3.45
N ASN A 93 -9.28 -3.96 -4.19
CA ASN A 93 -7.89 -4.40 -4.27
C ASN A 93 -6.96 -3.29 -4.77
N LEU A 94 -7.37 -2.52 -5.79
CA LEU A 94 -6.58 -1.40 -6.29
C LEU A 94 -6.50 -0.27 -5.26
N ARG A 95 -7.63 0.14 -4.69
CA ARG A 95 -7.71 1.18 -3.66
C ARG A 95 -6.83 0.87 -2.45
N LEU A 96 -6.86 -0.38 -1.98
CA LEU A 96 -6.10 -0.83 -0.81
C LEU A 96 -4.65 -1.22 -1.14
N LEU A 97 -4.24 -1.23 -2.41
CA LEU A 97 -2.87 -1.53 -2.84
C LEU A 97 -1.84 -0.53 -2.29
N LEU A 98 -2.27 0.71 -2.02
CA LEU A 98 -1.38 1.76 -1.54
C LEU A 98 -0.89 1.48 -0.10
N PRO A 99 0.43 1.43 0.15
CA PRO A 99 0.98 1.09 1.48
C PRO A 99 0.61 2.04 2.61
N LEU A 100 0.18 3.26 2.29
CA LEU A 100 -0.23 4.26 3.28
C LEU A 100 -1.65 4.02 3.77
N HIS A 101 -2.42 3.15 3.12
CA HIS A 101 -3.79 2.88 3.50
C HIS A 101 -3.84 2.04 4.80
N PRO A 102 -4.65 2.43 5.81
CA PRO A 102 -4.68 1.74 7.11
C PRO A 102 -5.12 0.27 7.01
N MET A 103 -5.98 -0.05 6.04
CA MET A 103 -6.47 -1.42 5.79
C MET A 103 -5.57 -2.26 4.85
N HIS A 104 -4.45 -1.71 4.36
CA HIS A 104 -3.59 -2.38 3.37
C HIS A 104 -3.18 -3.78 3.80
N GLN A 105 -2.54 -3.90 4.97
CA GLN A 105 -2.02 -5.18 5.45
C GLN A 105 -3.18 -6.16 5.72
N LYS A 106 -4.16 -5.74 6.53
CA LYS A 106 -5.32 -6.58 6.90
C LYS A 106 -6.02 -7.14 5.66
N TRP A 107 -6.25 -6.30 4.65
CA TRP A 107 -6.90 -6.71 3.42
C TRP A 107 -6.14 -7.85 2.74
N PHE A 108 -4.87 -7.64 2.40
CA PHE A 108 -4.13 -8.63 1.60
C PHE A 108 -3.71 -9.88 2.36
N THR A 109 -3.57 -9.81 3.70
CA THR A 109 -3.16 -10.98 4.49
C THR A 109 -4.32 -11.79 5.06
N GLU A 110 -5.45 -11.16 5.39
CA GLU A 110 -6.56 -11.83 6.08
C GLU A 110 -7.81 -11.96 5.22
N VAL A 111 -8.17 -10.93 4.43
CA VAL A 111 -9.49 -10.85 3.79
C VAL A 111 -9.45 -11.26 2.32
N ALA A 112 -8.52 -10.74 1.53
CA ALA A 112 -8.35 -11.07 0.12
C ALA A 112 -8.15 -12.58 -0.15
N PRO A 113 -7.41 -13.35 0.68
CA PRO A 113 -7.28 -14.80 0.51
C PRO A 113 -8.58 -15.59 0.66
N LEU A 114 -9.64 -14.99 1.24
CA LEU A 114 -10.95 -15.63 1.37
C LEU A 114 -11.67 -15.76 0.02
N TYR A 115 -11.20 -15.08 -1.03
CA TYR A 115 -11.83 -15.03 -2.35
C TYR A 115 -11.00 -15.79 -3.39
N SER A 116 -11.36 -17.04 -3.64
CA SER A 116 -10.60 -17.96 -4.50
C SER A 116 -10.46 -17.46 -5.93
N THR A 117 -11.53 -16.86 -6.46
CA THR A 117 -11.61 -16.27 -7.81
C THR A 117 -10.64 -15.13 -8.05
N HIS A 118 -10.12 -14.51 -6.99
CA HIS A 118 -9.29 -13.30 -7.06
C HIS A 118 -7.82 -13.51 -6.69
N LEU A 119 -7.42 -14.71 -6.28
CA LEU A 119 -6.00 -15.01 -5.94
C LEU A 119 -5.03 -14.66 -7.08
N HIS A 120 -5.51 -14.68 -8.33
CA HIS A 120 -4.73 -14.33 -9.52
C HIS A 120 -4.90 -12.89 -10.00
N SER A 121 -5.66 -12.05 -9.28
CA SER A 121 -5.83 -10.64 -9.67
C SER A 121 -4.47 -9.92 -9.71
N PRO A 122 -4.24 -9.01 -10.69
CA PRO A 122 -3.00 -8.27 -10.80
C PRO A 122 -2.58 -7.57 -9.51
N SER A 123 -3.53 -6.98 -8.78
CA SER A 123 -3.30 -6.26 -7.52
C SER A 123 -2.80 -7.15 -6.38
N ILE A 124 -3.32 -8.37 -6.23
CA ILE A 124 -2.82 -9.34 -5.25
C ILE A 124 -1.39 -9.78 -5.60
N GLN A 125 -1.11 -10.01 -6.89
CA GLN A 125 0.25 -10.33 -7.35
C GLN A 125 1.22 -9.16 -7.13
N LEU A 126 0.79 -7.92 -7.38
CA LEU A 126 1.58 -6.71 -7.14
C LEU A 126 1.85 -6.51 -5.65
N TYR A 127 0.87 -6.77 -4.78
CA TYR A 127 1.08 -6.79 -3.34
C TYR A 127 2.14 -7.83 -2.95
N ALA A 128 2.01 -9.06 -3.44
CA ALA A 128 2.99 -10.12 -3.18
C ALA A 128 4.40 -9.75 -3.67
N LEU A 129 4.53 -9.10 -4.85
CA LEU A 129 5.79 -8.52 -5.32
C LEU A 129 6.33 -7.40 -4.42
N GLY A 130 5.43 -6.64 -3.79
CA GLY A 130 5.78 -5.64 -2.78
C GLY A 130 6.38 -6.25 -1.51
N GLU A 131 6.00 -7.48 -1.15
CA GLU A 131 6.60 -8.22 -0.03
C GLU A 131 7.87 -8.97 -0.45
N ASN A 132 7.82 -9.66 -1.59
CA ASN A 132 8.94 -10.37 -2.19
C ASN A 132 9.02 -10.09 -3.70
N PRO A 133 9.94 -9.20 -4.13
CA PRO A 133 9.97 -8.76 -5.53
C PRO A 133 10.52 -9.80 -6.51
N PHE A 134 10.89 -10.99 -6.03
CA PHE A 134 11.34 -12.11 -6.86
C PHE A 134 10.29 -13.20 -7.02
N GLN A 135 9.09 -13.05 -6.44
CA GLN A 135 8.08 -14.10 -6.39
C GLN A 135 7.48 -14.44 -7.77
N TYR A 136 7.65 -13.60 -8.80
CA TYR A 136 7.12 -13.84 -10.14
C TYR A 136 8.03 -13.28 -11.26
N PRO A 137 8.90 -14.11 -11.87
CA PRO A 137 9.87 -13.62 -12.85
C PRO A 137 9.33 -13.36 -14.27
N GLN A 138 8.04 -13.60 -14.58
CA GLN A 138 7.57 -13.73 -15.98
C GLN A 138 6.25 -13.01 -16.35
N LEU A 139 5.79 -12.00 -15.58
CA LEU A 139 4.59 -11.24 -15.98
C LEU A 139 4.93 -9.99 -16.81
N SER A 140 4.20 -9.81 -17.91
CA SER A 140 4.23 -8.62 -18.76
C SER A 140 3.48 -7.46 -18.09
N TRP A 141 4.12 -6.83 -17.11
CA TRP A 141 3.57 -5.64 -16.44
C TRP A 141 3.66 -4.41 -17.36
N PRO A 142 2.86 -3.35 -17.12
CA PRO A 142 3.08 -2.07 -17.79
C PRO A 142 4.51 -1.55 -17.56
N GLU A 143 5.12 -0.92 -18.58
CA GLU A 143 6.49 -0.38 -18.54
C GLU A 143 6.82 0.42 -17.26
N PRO A 144 5.97 1.36 -16.78
CA PRO A 144 6.29 2.12 -15.57
C PRO A 144 6.42 1.22 -14.33
N VAL A 145 5.58 0.18 -14.23
CA VAL A 145 5.60 -0.79 -13.13
C VAL A 145 6.85 -1.66 -13.21
N GLN A 146 7.24 -2.11 -14.40
CA GLN A 146 8.46 -2.89 -14.60
C GLN A 146 9.71 -2.14 -14.18
N LYS A 147 9.81 -0.87 -14.59
CA LYS A 147 10.94 0.01 -14.26
C LYS A 147 11.10 0.18 -12.75
N GLU A 148 10.02 0.51 -12.05
CA GLU A 148 10.07 0.68 -10.59
C GLU A 148 10.29 -0.65 -9.85
N LEU A 149 9.74 -1.76 -10.36
CA LEU A 149 10.02 -3.09 -9.83
C LEU A 149 11.51 -3.44 -9.94
N LEU A 150 12.16 -3.16 -11.08
CA LEU A 150 13.59 -3.39 -11.27
C LEU A 150 14.43 -2.56 -10.29
N HIS A 151 14.06 -1.31 -10.05
CA HIS A 151 14.70 -0.47 -9.04
C HIS A 151 14.54 -1.04 -7.64
N TYR A 152 13.33 -1.49 -7.30
CA TYR A 152 13.03 -2.10 -6.01
C TYR A 152 13.79 -3.42 -5.81
N GLN A 153 13.81 -4.30 -6.82
CA GLN A 153 14.59 -5.55 -6.82
C GLN A 153 16.08 -5.30 -6.61
N LYS A 154 16.66 -4.33 -7.34
CA LYS A 154 18.07 -3.94 -7.18
C LYS A 154 18.37 -3.50 -5.74
N MET A 155 17.48 -2.73 -5.11
CA MET A 155 17.65 -2.33 -3.71
C MET A 155 17.40 -3.49 -2.73
N TYR A 156 16.44 -4.37 -3.01
CA TYR A 156 16.11 -5.49 -2.14
C TYR A 156 17.28 -6.48 -1.97
N ARG A 157 18.06 -6.70 -3.04
CA ARG A 157 19.27 -7.57 -3.00
C ARG A 157 20.38 -7.01 -2.12
N LYS A 158 20.43 -5.69 -1.95
CA LYS A 158 21.48 -5.02 -1.16
C LYS A 158 21.35 -5.40 0.31
N LYS A 159 22.49 -5.42 1.01
CA LYS A 159 22.55 -5.82 2.42
C LYS A 159 22.89 -4.62 3.30
N LYS A 160 22.17 -4.50 4.42
CA LYS A 160 22.31 -3.39 5.36
C LYS A 160 23.73 -3.32 5.96
N TRP A 161 24.31 -4.45 6.32
CA TRP A 161 25.66 -4.51 6.91
C TRP A 161 26.75 -4.12 5.91
N VAL A 162 26.58 -4.44 4.62
CA VAL A 162 27.51 -3.98 3.56
C VAL A 162 27.49 -2.45 3.48
N ALA A 163 26.31 -1.83 3.52
CA ALA A 163 26.19 -0.37 3.53
C ALA A 163 26.89 0.24 4.76
N GLY A 164 26.71 -0.37 5.94
CA GLY A 164 27.39 0.06 7.17
C GLY A 164 28.91 -0.08 7.08
N GLY A 165 29.40 -1.24 6.64
CA GLY A 165 30.82 -1.51 6.47
C GLY A 165 31.49 -0.56 5.47
N LEU A 166 30.83 -0.28 4.35
CA LEU A 166 31.31 0.72 3.39
C LEU A 166 31.40 2.12 4.02
N SER A 167 30.42 2.52 4.83
CA SER A 167 30.46 3.79 5.55
C SER A 167 31.51 3.84 6.67
N ILE A 168 31.93 2.69 7.21
CA ILE A 168 33.05 2.59 8.15
C ILE A 168 34.39 2.78 7.43
N LEU A 169 34.52 2.28 6.20
CA LEU A 169 35.77 2.42 5.44
C LEU A 169 35.93 3.82 4.84
N ILE A 170 34.86 4.34 4.23
CA ILE A 170 34.89 5.62 3.52
C ILE A 170 33.59 6.38 3.83
N PRO A 171 33.68 7.60 4.40
CA PRO A 171 32.51 8.45 4.61
C PRO A 171 31.69 8.64 3.33
N GLY A 172 30.38 8.39 3.41
CA GLY A 172 29.46 8.49 2.28
C GLY A 172 29.41 7.27 1.35
N ALA A 173 30.36 6.32 1.38
CA ALA A 173 30.34 5.17 0.46
C ALA A 173 29.12 4.26 0.66
N GLY A 174 28.68 4.05 1.90
CA GLY A 174 27.44 3.32 2.16
C GLY A 174 26.18 4.02 1.62
N LYS A 175 26.16 5.36 1.61
CA LYS A 175 25.08 6.15 0.99
C LYS A 175 25.09 6.02 -0.53
N LEU A 176 26.28 5.99 -1.15
CA LEU A 176 26.44 5.75 -2.58
C LEU A 176 25.94 4.34 -2.95
N TYR A 177 26.30 3.34 -2.14
CA TYR A 177 25.84 1.96 -2.30
C TYR A 177 24.32 1.84 -2.31
N ILE A 178 23.58 2.58 -1.46
CA ILE A 178 22.10 2.58 -1.47
C ILE A 178 21.50 3.50 -2.55
N GLY A 179 22.32 4.12 -3.40
CA GLY A 179 21.89 4.96 -4.53
C GLY A 179 21.64 6.43 -4.19
N ARG A 180 22.04 6.91 -3.00
CA ARG A 180 21.89 8.31 -2.58
C ARG A 180 23.15 9.13 -2.90
N LYS A 181 23.40 9.34 -4.21
CA LYS A 181 24.63 9.98 -4.73
C LYS A 181 24.92 11.36 -4.13
N ASN A 182 23.93 12.27 -4.14
CA ASN A 182 24.12 13.63 -3.64
C ASN A 182 24.46 13.67 -2.14
N MET A 183 23.79 12.83 -1.34
CA MET A 183 24.08 12.72 0.09
C MET A 183 25.44 12.07 0.36
N ALA A 184 25.86 11.12 -0.48
CA ALA A 184 27.17 10.50 -0.40
C ALA A 184 28.30 11.52 -0.65
N LEU A 185 28.21 12.29 -1.72
CA LEU A 185 29.18 13.33 -2.06
C LEU A 185 29.28 14.40 -0.96
N ASN A 186 28.13 14.92 -0.50
CA ASN A 186 28.12 15.91 0.56
C ASN A 186 28.79 15.37 1.83
N THR A 187 28.45 14.14 2.22
CA THR A 187 29.06 13.49 3.40
C THR A 187 30.56 13.33 3.23
N PHE A 188 31.03 12.86 2.08
CA PHE A 188 32.44 12.66 1.79
C PHE A 188 33.22 13.98 1.93
N PHE A 189 32.78 15.03 1.22
CA PHE A 189 33.47 16.33 1.26
C PHE A 189 33.47 16.96 2.65
N SER A 190 32.37 16.87 3.39
CA SER A 190 32.33 17.36 4.78
C SER A 190 33.39 16.66 5.65
N HIS A 191 33.56 15.33 5.51
CA HIS A 191 34.56 14.60 6.29
C HIS A 191 35.99 14.90 5.84
N VAL A 192 36.23 15.11 4.54
CA VAL A 192 37.54 15.53 4.03
C VAL A 192 37.94 16.89 4.61
N ILE A 193 37.06 17.89 4.56
CA ILE A 193 37.33 19.22 5.12
C ILE A 193 37.63 19.12 6.62
N MET A 194 36.84 18.35 7.37
CA MET A 194 37.08 18.15 8.79
C MET A 194 38.38 17.39 9.07
N GLY A 195 38.74 16.43 8.22
CA GLY A 195 40.02 15.73 8.28
C GLY A 195 41.20 16.66 8.06
N ILE A 196 41.10 17.60 7.10
CA ILE A 196 42.10 18.65 6.87
C ILE A 196 42.24 19.54 8.10
N ASN A 197 41.12 20.02 8.68
CA ASN A 197 41.15 20.84 9.90
C ASN A 197 41.80 20.12 11.08
N LEU A 198 41.50 18.82 11.25
CA LEU A 198 42.12 18.00 12.28
C LEU A 198 43.62 17.81 12.02
N TYR A 199 44.01 17.56 10.76
CA TYR A 199 45.41 17.45 10.36
C TYR A 199 46.20 18.72 10.67
N GLU A 200 45.68 19.89 10.29
CA GLU A 200 46.29 21.18 10.60
C GLU A 200 46.37 21.41 12.12
N SER A 201 45.32 21.09 12.87
CA SER A 201 45.32 21.17 14.34
C SER A 201 46.41 20.28 14.95
N ILE A 202 46.57 19.04 14.47
CA ILE A 202 47.61 18.13 14.97
C ILE A 202 49.01 18.67 14.61
N HIS A 203 49.21 19.14 13.39
CA HIS A 203 50.54 19.52 12.90
C HIS A 203 51.01 20.89 13.40
N GLN A 204 50.13 21.89 13.44
CA GLN A 204 50.47 23.26 13.85
C GLN A 204 50.36 23.46 15.37
N VAL A 205 49.34 22.86 15.99
CA VAL A 205 48.97 23.14 17.39
C VAL A 205 49.42 22.01 18.33
N GLY A 206 49.52 20.77 17.83
CA GLY A 206 50.01 19.61 18.57
C GLY A 206 48.92 18.85 19.34
N TRP A 207 49.29 17.66 19.86
CA TRP A 207 48.39 16.77 20.61
C TRP A 207 48.08 17.24 22.05
N SER A 208 48.85 18.18 22.59
CA SER A 208 48.69 18.63 23.99
C SER A 208 47.60 19.68 24.17
N LYS A 209 47.01 20.19 23.09
CA LYS A 209 46.08 21.32 23.13
C LYS A 209 44.62 20.88 23.11
N PRO A 210 43.73 21.51 23.92
CA PRO A 210 42.31 21.18 23.96
C PRO A 210 41.62 21.23 22.59
N LEU A 211 42.04 22.15 21.71
CA LEU A 211 41.46 22.32 20.37
C LEU A 211 41.57 21.05 19.51
N THR A 212 42.69 20.32 19.59
CA THR A 212 42.89 19.08 18.83
C THR A 212 41.91 17.99 19.26
N TYR A 213 41.66 17.86 20.57
CA TYR A 213 40.67 16.91 21.08
C TYR A 213 39.23 17.30 20.71
N LEU A 214 38.92 18.60 20.70
CA LEU A 214 37.62 19.09 20.24
C LEU A 214 37.39 18.75 18.76
N ASN A 215 38.37 19.02 17.90
CA ASN A 215 38.30 18.69 16.48
C ASN A 215 38.20 17.18 16.24
N LEU A 216 38.98 16.38 16.98
CA LEU A 216 38.93 14.92 16.93
C LEU A 216 37.56 14.39 17.37
N GLY A 217 37.03 14.89 18.48
CA GLY A 217 35.71 14.53 18.98
C GLY A 217 34.60 14.88 18.00
N PHE A 218 34.68 16.06 17.39
CA PHE A 218 33.71 16.49 16.38
C PHE A 218 33.76 15.62 15.11
N LEU A 219 34.96 15.32 14.60
CA LEU A 219 35.13 14.38 13.48
C LEU A 219 34.63 12.98 13.83
N GLY A 220 34.98 12.46 15.00
CA GLY A 220 34.52 11.15 15.46
C GLY A 220 33.00 11.07 15.57
N SER A 221 32.36 12.10 16.14
CA SER A 221 30.90 12.21 16.25
C SER A 221 30.23 12.23 14.88
N MET A 222 30.73 13.04 13.94
CA MET A 222 30.21 13.09 12.57
C MET A 222 30.39 11.75 11.83
N TYR A 223 31.53 11.07 12.05
CA TYR A 223 31.82 9.76 11.47
C TYR A 223 30.80 8.70 11.94
N LEU A 224 30.56 8.62 13.24
CA LEU A 224 29.56 7.73 13.84
C LEU A 224 28.15 8.07 13.35
N SER A 225 27.80 9.36 13.30
CA SER A 225 26.53 9.83 12.76
C SER A 225 26.33 9.42 11.30
N ASN A 226 27.36 9.47 10.46
CA ASN A 226 27.29 8.98 9.08
C ASN A 226 26.98 7.47 9.01
N ILE A 227 27.62 6.65 9.84
CA ILE A 227 27.38 5.20 9.86
C ILE A 227 25.92 4.92 10.28
N VAL A 228 25.48 5.48 11.41
CA VAL A 228 24.11 5.29 11.92
C VAL A 228 23.07 5.83 10.92
N GLY A 229 23.34 7.01 10.35
CA GLY A 229 22.51 7.63 9.31
C GLY A 229 22.38 6.75 8.07
N THR A 230 23.48 6.14 7.60
CA THR A 230 23.47 5.19 6.47
C THR A 230 22.58 3.99 6.75
N LEU A 231 22.65 3.43 7.95
CA LEU A 231 21.83 2.27 8.35
C LEU A 231 20.33 2.61 8.42
N ARG A 232 19.99 3.84 8.83
CA ARG A 232 18.61 4.35 8.81
C ARG A 232 18.14 4.58 7.38
N ASP A 233 18.92 5.30 6.59
CA ASP A 233 18.62 5.63 5.20
C ASP A 233 18.44 4.37 4.33
N PHE A 234 19.17 3.29 4.63
CA PHE A 234 18.96 1.99 3.99
C PHE A 234 17.50 1.50 4.14
N LYS A 235 16.97 1.53 5.36
CA LYS A 235 15.59 1.10 5.65
C LYS A 235 14.59 2.02 4.96
N THR A 236 14.78 3.33 5.08
CA THR A 236 13.92 4.33 4.47
C THR A 236 13.90 4.19 2.95
N ARG A 237 15.06 4.05 2.31
CA ARG A 237 15.16 3.89 0.85
C ARG A 237 14.48 2.63 0.35
N LYS A 238 14.57 1.51 1.10
CA LYS A 238 13.85 0.28 0.75
C LYS A 238 12.34 0.47 0.83
N LYS A 239 11.85 1.18 1.85
CA LYS A 239 10.43 1.53 2.00
C LYS A 239 9.96 2.47 0.89
N GLU A 240 10.71 3.53 0.60
CA GLU A 240 10.43 4.49 -0.49
C GLU A 240 10.26 3.77 -1.83
N LEU A 241 11.20 2.91 -2.21
CA LEU A 241 11.14 2.18 -3.47
C LEU A 241 9.98 1.17 -3.53
N LYS A 242 9.65 0.50 -2.41
CA LYS A 242 8.44 -0.35 -2.33
C LYS A 242 7.18 0.49 -2.56
N THR A 243 7.07 1.63 -1.90
CA THR A 243 5.92 2.54 -2.05
C THR A 243 5.82 3.09 -3.46
N GLN A 244 6.93 3.53 -4.06
CA GLN A 244 6.98 4.02 -5.44
C GLN A 244 6.54 2.93 -6.43
N PHE A 245 7.01 1.70 -6.24
CA PHE A 245 6.57 0.55 -7.03
C PHE A 245 5.05 0.34 -6.92
N LEU A 246 4.50 0.23 -5.71
CA LEU A 246 3.06 0.00 -5.52
C LEU A 246 2.19 1.18 -5.98
N TYR A 247 2.71 2.40 -5.89
CA TYR A 247 2.06 3.60 -6.42
C TYR A 247 2.05 3.60 -7.96
N SER A 248 3.17 3.27 -8.60
CA SER A 248 3.23 3.12 -10.06
C SER A 248 2.27 2.04 -10.57
N ALA A 249 2.14 0.94 -9.83
CA ALA A 249 1.16 -0.12 -10.07
C ALA A 249 -0.26 0.44 -9.98
N TYR A 250 -0.60 1.11 -8.87
CA TYR A 250 -1.90 1.74 -8.70
C TYR A 250 -2.24 2.69 -9.87
N GLN A 251 -1.33 3.59 -10.26
CA GLN A 251 -1.55 4.52 -11.36
C GLN A 251 -1.74 3.81 -12.71
N ALA A 252 -0.94 2.78 -13.00
CA ALA A 252 -1.03 2.05 -14.26
C ALA A 252 -2.37 1.32 -14.43
N TYR A 253 -2.99 0.89 -13.33
CA TYR A 253 -4.30 0.22 -13.34
C TYR A 253 -5.47 1.16 -13.01
N HIS A 254 -5.20 2.43 -12.70
CA HIS A 254 -6.20 3.46 -12.42
C HIS A 254 -5.89 4.78 -13.16
N PRO A 255 -5.90 4.79 -14.51
CA PRO A 255 -5.39 5.91 -15.31
C PRO A 255 -6.16 7.23 -15.11
N TYR A 256 -7.40 7.18 -14.60
CA TYR A 256 -8.25 8.37 -14.42
C TYR A 256 -8.20 9.00 -13.01
N SER A 257 -7.38 8.50 -12.08
CA SER A 257 -7.20 9.18 -10.79
C SER A 257 -6.06 10.18 -10.89
N ALA A 258 -6.37 11.45 -11.15
CA ALA A 258 -5.43 12.54 -10.95
C ALA A 258 -5.17 12.70 -9.44
N VAL A 259 -4.26 11.90 -8.89
CA VAL A 259 -3.78 12.08 -7.51
C VAL A 259 -2.70 13.16 -7.55
N ILE A 260 -3.05 14.35 -7.06
CA ILE A 260 -2.11 15.44 -6.82
C ILE A 260 -1.20 15.00 -5.66
N LEU A 261 0.08 14.80 -5.95
CA LEU A 261 1.11 14.56 -4.93
C LEU A 261 1.51 15.91 -4.32
N TYR A 262 1.34 16.05 -3.01
CA TYR A 262 1.97 17.10 -2.19
C TYR A 262 3.29 16.59 -1.61
#